data_AF-A0A1Q3PX08-F1
#
_entry.id   AF-A0A1Q3PX08-F1
#
_cell.length_a   1.000
_cell.length_b   1.000
_cell.length_c   1.000
_cell.angle_alpha   90.00
_cell.angle_beta   90.00
_cell.angle_gamma   90.00
#
_symmetry.space_group_name_H-M   'P 1'
#
loop_
_entity.id
_entity.type
_entity.pdbx_description
1 polymer ?
#
loop_
_entity_poly.entity_id
_entity_poly.type
_entity_poly.pdbx_seq_one_letter_code
_entity_poly.pdbx_strand_id
1 'polypeptide(L)'
;MKQFLSFCFGIALSFQLFAQNSATVENYQIMLSQNGLNSIGAYVPQLPVAEVSVVIRVGAMYENTNQSGLSALLCEIVSNRIQTKLNSGKYPTIRFSAEVSPELTTYKFKTIHSDLQLLLNFIAENLVNLKIDNQDLNVAIEAVNIKHEAYNANPQTEYNRLLDSKIFKYDLDKIDIWSDSLTISKYTVLDVDSFYRMYYSPVASTVVIQSRYQPYSQLSMLENSFRNWQRIDFNPDEYTKMRSIKPLIYTTQNTVFNTPDKAKITLSTLSSGIRNYRRGSYFAFLLNAFLNDKSQEVFNELKAETGTTDLQTFYEPHNFYGTFSISASPVEGKHKETYEFLQKAISNLHRFINDNSVAVAKKKFATEYAAFKKNPAFLNESSKHIFANDADYFETLNDSVQAITTHQFLRTVYTDFCNANFAAIAQIDSSTFETENYNSWFAEIDEKIADEKFTYRQNVYEIEGEQNKQLLNRLTQWLKVNPDMQCQINGIGDRSEYNKFQDASVSAFIDTITTFKKYKPDLLKTGIMRIELLRSLKILQSLAESGIAFERISGTAIPLKSKNNEEQAANRAATITLTRLKNRLPLRDIRIFRK
;
A
#
# COMPACT_ATOMS: atom_id res chain seq x y z
N MET A 1 12.28 -8.90 -31.48
CA MET A 1 13.26 -8.43 -30.48
C MET A 1 12.85 -7.03 -30.05
N LYS A 2 12.84 -6.75 -28.73
CA LYS A 2 11.99 -5.77 -28.00
C LYS A 2 10.63 -6.32 -27.55
N GLN A 3 10.67 -7.38 -26.73
CA GLN A 3 9.67 -7.62 -25.69
C GLN A 3 10.24 -7.00 -24.41
N PHE A 4 9.80 -5.79 -24.06
CA PHE A 4 10.08 -5.21 -22.76
C PHE A 4 8.98 -5.69 -21.81
N LEU A 5 9.38 -6.42 -20.77
CA LEU A 5 8.53 -6.78 -19.64
C LEU A 5 8.03 -5.49 -18.98
N SER A 6 6.73 -5.22 -19.09
CA SER A 6 6.03 -4.40 -18.10
C SER A 6 5.72 -5.31 -16.90
N PHE A 7 6.60 -5.27 -15.90
CA PHE A 7 6.25 -5.68 -14.54
C PHE A 7 5.38 -4.58 -13.93
N CYS A 8 4.08 -4.64 -14.20
CA CYS A 8 3.08 -3.90 -13.43
C CYS A 8 2.50 -4.86 -12.39
N PHE A 9 3.15 -4.96 -11.23
CA PHE A 9 2.45 -5.43 -10.03
C PHE A 9 1.52 -4.32 -9.57
N GLY A 10 0.24 -4.66 -9.53
CA GLY A 10 -0.87 -3.72 -9.41
C GLY A 10 -1.96 -4.12 -10.40
N ILE A 11 -2.51 -5.33 -10.26
CA ILE A 11 -3.85 -5.59 -10.80
C ILE A 11 -4.78 -4.85 -9.84
N ALA A 12 -4.94 -3.56 -10.10
CA ALA A 12 -6.06 -2.82 -9.58
C ALA A 12 -7.32 -3.61 -9.96
N LEU A 13 -8.07 -4.09 -8.98
CA LEU A 13 -9.47 -4.48 -9.17
C LEU A 13 -10.30 -3.20 -9.36
N SER A 14 -9.89 -2.36 -10.31
CA SER A 14 -10.78 -1.47 -11.00
C SER A 14 -11.45 -2.32 -12.07
N PHE A 15 -12.75 -2.53 -11.94
CA PHE A 15 -13.56 -3.14 -13.00
C PHE A 15 -13.54 -2.34 -14.32
N GLN A 16 -12.76 -1.26 -14.41
CA GLN A 16 -12.72 -0.31 -15.52
C GLN A 16 -11.72 -0.67 -16.64
N LEU A 17 -10.80 -1.61 -16.46
CA LEU A 17 -9.77 -1.93 -17.48
C LEU A 17 -9.96 -3.23 -18.28
N PHE A 18 -11.11 -3.90 -18.18
CA PHE A 18 -11.31 -5.19 -18.85
C PHE A 18 -12.01 -5.14 -20.23
N ALA A 19 -12.16 -3.96 -20.83
CA ALA A 19 -12.95 -3.74 -22.06
C ALA A 19 -12.27 -4.16 -23.39
N GLN A 20 -11.32 -5.11 -23.39
CA GLN A 20 -10.68 -5.57 -24.64
C GLN A 20 -10.82 -7.06 -24.96
N ASN A 21 -11.41 -7.88 -24.09
CA ASN A 21 -11.69 -9.28 -24.42
C ASN A 21 -13.19 -9.49 -24.64
N SER A 22 -13.57 -9.83 -25.88
CA SER A 22 -14.93 -10.26 -26.25
C SER A 22 -15.24 -11.70 -25.80
N ALA A 23 -14.25 -12.43 -25.28
CA ALA A 23 -14.42 -13.78 -24.75
C ALA A 23 -15.20 -13.77 -23.43
N THR A 24 -16.06 -14.77 -23.25
CA THR A 24 -16.90 -14.92 -22.07
C THR A 24 -16.85 -16.33 -21.51
N VAL A 25 -16.78 -16.46 -20.18
CA VAL A 25 -16.91 -17.76 -19.51
C VAL A 25 -18.38 -18.20 -19.58
N GLU A 26 -18.65 -19.29 -20.30
CA GLU A 26 -20.02 -19.82 -20.46
C GLU A 26 -20.40 -20.77 -19.32
N ASN A 27 -19.47 -21.67 -18.96
CA ASN A 27 -19.58 -22.51 -17.78
C ASN A 27 -18.17 -22.86 -17.25
N TYR A 28 -18.10 -23.27 -15.98
CA TYR A 28 -16.87 -23.80 -15.40
C TYR A 28 -17.20 -24.84 -14.33
N GLN A 29 -16.22 -25.66 -13.98
CA GLN A 29 -16.30 -26.62 -12.87
C GLN A 29 -15.03 -26.52 -12.02
N ILE A 30 -15.22 -26.62 -10.71
CA ILE A 30 -14.14 -26.74 -9.73
C ILE A 30 -14.10 -28.19 -9.26
N MET A 31 -12.90 -28.76 -9.17
CA MET A 31 -12.66 -30.11 -8.71
C MET A 31 -11.48 -30.13 -7.75
N LEU A 32 -11.65 -30.82 -6.62
CA LEU A 32 -10.55 -31.17 -5.73
C LEU A 32 -10.13 -32.62 -6.03
N SER A 33 -8.93 -32.76 -6.59
CA SER A 33 -8.32 -34.06 -6.93
C SER A 33 -7.99 -34.87 -5.68
N GLN A 34 -7.84 -36.19 -5.81
CA GLN A 34 -7.50 -37.07 -4.69
C GLN A 34 -6.16 -36.73 -4.03
N ASN A 35 -5.19 -36.22 -4.81
CA ASN A 35 -3.90 -35.74 -4.30
C ASN A 35 -3.98 -34.36 -3.63
N GLY A 36 -5.16 -33.73 -3.58
CA GLY A 36 -5.39 -32.43 -2.96
C GLY A 36 -5.22 -31.24 -3.90
N LEU A 37 -5.03 -31.46 -5.21
CA LEU A 37 -4.94 -30.37 -6.19
C LEU A 37 -6.31 -29.72 -6.42
N ASN A 38 -6.39 -28.40 -6.25
CA ASN A 38 -7.54 -27.63 -6.72
C ASN A 38 -7.45 -27.40 -8.23
N SER A 39 -8.52 -27.69 -8.95
CA SER A 39 -8.55 -27.56 -10.41
C SER A 39 -9.81 -26.84 -10.86
N ILE A 40 -9.69 -25.94 -11.81
CA ILE A 40 -10.79 -25.21 -12.43
C ILE A 40 -10.74 -25.44 -13.94
N GLY A 41 -11.78 -26.05 -14.50
CA GLY A 41 -11.94 -26.19 -15.95
C GLY A 41 -13.03 -25.25 -16.44
N ALA A 42 -12.76 -24.42 -17.45
CA ALA A 42 -13.69 -23.41 -17.94
C ALA A 42 -13.89 -23.49 -19.45
N TYR A 43 -15.15 -23.54 -19.89
CA TYR A 43 -15.51 -23.48 -21.29
C TYR A 43 -15.55 -22.03 -21.75
N VAL A 44 -14.61 -21.69 -22.63
CA VAL A 44 -14.43 -20.37 -23.22
C VAL A 44 -14.11 -20.56 -24.71
N PRO A 45 -15.10 -20.94 -25.54
CA PRO A 45 -14.87 -21.30 -26.95
C PRO A 45 -14.39 -20.13 -27.82
N GLN A 46 -14.59 -18.88 -27.37
CA GLN A 46 -14.14 -17.67 -28.05
C GLN A 46 -12.63 -17.44 -27.92
N LEU A 47 -11.94 -18.10 -26.99
CA LEU A 47 -10.49 -17.96 -26.87
C LEU A 47 -9.79 -18.58 -28.10
N PRO A 48 -8.86 -17.86 -28.74
CA PRO A 48 -8.15 -18.38 -29.92
C PRO A 48 -7.21 -19.55 -29.58
N VAL A 49 -6.80 -19.65 -28.31
CA VAL A 49 -5.87 -20.65 -27.77
C VAL A 49 -6.38 -21.16 -26.42
N ALA A 50 -5.96 -22.34 -26.01
CA ALA A 50 -6.15 -22.81 -24.65
C ALA A 50 -5.14 -22.11 -23.73
N GLU A 51 -5.59 -21.73 -22.53
CA GLU A 51 -4.78 -21.09 -21.51
C GLU A 51 -4.78 -21.96 -20.25
N VAL A 52 -3.61 -22.15 -19.63
CA VAL A 52 -3.43 -22.89 -18.39
C VAL A 52 -2.63 -22.02 -17.41
N SER A 53 -3.18 -21.78 -16.22
CA SER A 53 -2.50 -21.09 -15.13
C SER A 53 -2.26 -22.07 -13.98
N VAL A 54 -1.01 -22.18 -13.52
CA VAL A 54 -0.65 -22.90 -12.30
C VAL A 54 -0.34 -21.85 -11.23
N VAL A 55 -1.22 -21.71 -10.26
CA VAL A 55 -1.10 -20.77 -9.13
C VAL A 55 -0.61 -21.54 -7.92
N ILE A 56 0.53 -21.15 -7.38
CA ILE A 56 1.16 -21.78 -6.21
C ILE A 56 1.13 -20.79 -5.06
N ARG A 57 0.68 -21.26 -3.89
CA ARG A 57 0.64 -20.52 -2.64
C ARG A 57 2.06 -20.39 -2.05
N VAL A 58 2.84 -19.47 -2.62
CA VAL A 58 4.18 -19.12 -2.17
C VAL A 58 4.57 -17.75 -2.72
N GLY A 59 5.27 -16.96 -1.92
CA GLY A 59 5.73 -15.60 -2.23
C GLY A 59 6.48 -15.02 -1.03
N ALA A 60 6.88 -13.75 -1.08
CA ALA A 60 7.61 -13.08 0.01
C ALA A 60 6.92 -13.17 1.39
N MET A 61 5.59 -13.16 1.43
CA MET A 61 4.80 -13.30 2.67
C MET A 61 5.02 -14.65 3.36
N TYR A 62 5.39 -15.69 2.61
CA TYR A 62 5.62 -17.04 3.12
C TYR A 62 7.08 -17.27 3.52
N GLU A 63 7.96 -16.30 3.28
CA GLU A 63 9.36 -16.36 3.64
C GLU A 63 9.58 -15.93 5.11
N ASN A 64 10.38 -16.71 5.83
CA ASN A 64 10.94 -16.26 7.10
C ASN A 64 12.17 -15.34 6.86
N THR A 65 12.70 -14.74 7.93
CA THR A 65 13.80 -13.77 7.83
C THR A 65 15.08 -14.34 7.20
N ASN A 66 15.27 -15.66 7.20
CA ASN A 66 16.43 -16.34 6.61
C ASN A 66 16.11 -16.94 5.23
N GLN A 67 14.93 -16.63 4.68
CA GLN A 67 14.41 -17.15 3.41
C GLN A 67 14.04 -16.04 2.43
N SER A 68 14.41 -14.79 2.73
CA SER A 68 14.10 -13.63 1.90
C SER A 68 14.62 -13.82 0.47
N GLY A 69 13.73 -13.66 -0.52
CA GLY A 69 14.04 -13.79 -1.95
C GLY A 69 14.05 -15.24 -2.48
N LEU A 70 13.81 -16.26 -1.66
CA LEU A 70 13.76 -17.66 -2.12
C LEU A 70 12.64 -17.92 -3.11
N SER A 71 11.49 -17.26 -2.96
CA SER A 71 10.35 -17.41 -3.87
C SER A 71 10.68 -16.86 -5.27
N ALA A 72 11.32 -15.70 -5.37
CA ALA A 72 11.79 -15.15 -6.64
C ALA A 72 12.87 -16.02 -7.27
N LEU A 73 13.83 -16.49 -6.47
CA LEU A 73 14.90 -17.37 -6.93
C LEU A 73 14.35 -18.70 -7.49
N LEU A 74 13.44 -19.33 -6.77
CA LEU A 74 12.79 -20.56 -7.22
C LEU A 74 11.92 -20.33 -8.47
N CYS A 75 11.19 -19.22 -8.52
CA CYS A 75 10.44 -18.83 -9.72
C CYS A 75 11.36 -18.72 -10.94
N GLU A 76 12.55 -18.14 -10.77
CA GLU A 76 13.54 -17.98 -11.83
C GLU A 76 14.13 -19.32 -12.30
N ILE A 77 14.48 -20.21 -11.37
CA ILE A 77 14.98 -21.55 -11.69
C ILE A 77 13.95 -22.30 -12.56
N VAL A 78 12.69 -22.35 -12.12
CA VAL A 78 11.62 -23.05 -12.85
C VAL A 78 11.40 -22.40 -14.22
N SER A 79 11.41 -21.06 -14.28
CA SER A 79 11.20 -20.32 -15.52
C SER A 79 12.31 -20.58 -16.55
N ASN A 80 13.57 -20.55 -16.12
CA ASN A 80 14.72 -20.84 -16.98
C ASN A 80 14.66 -22.26 -17.52
N ARG A 81 14.33 -23.25 -16.68
CA ARG A 81 14.14 -24.65 -17.09
C ARG A 81 13.08 -24.80 -18.18
N ILE A 82 11.90 -24.21 -17.95
CA ILE A 82 10.80 -24.22 -18.92
C ILE A 82 11.25 -23.58 -20.22
N GLN A 83 11.86 -22.39 -20.15
CA GLN A 83 12.29 -21.65 -21.34
C GLN A 83 13.34 -22.43 -22.15
N THR A 84 14.31 -23.07 -21.49
CA THR A 84 15.30 -23.95 -22.15
C THR A 84 14.62 -25.11 -22.89
N LYS A 85 13.60 -25.73 -22.29
CA LYS A 85 12.84 -26.81 -22.96
C LYS A 85 12.03 -26.30 -24.14
N LEU A 86 11.41 -25.13 -24.05
CA LEU A 86 10.68 -24.52 -25.16
C LEU A 86 11.62 -24.16 -26.32
N ASN A 87 12.82 -23.65 -26.01
CA ASN A 87 13.84 -23.28 -26.99
C ASN A 87 14.44 -24.48 -27.76
N SER A 88 14.21 -25.71 -27.30
CA SER A 88 14.60 -26.92 -28.04
C SER A 88 13.84 -27.12 -29.36
N GLY A 89 12.74 -26.39 -29.57
CA GLY A 89 11.87 -26.51 -30.75
C GLY A 89 10.88 -27.68 -30.69
N LYS A 90 10.95 -28.55 -29.67
CA LYS A 90 10.02 -29.69 -29.50
C LYS A 90 8.57 -29.27 -29.21
N TYR A 91 8.38 -28.08 -28.65
CA TYR A 91 7.06 -27.57 -28.20
C TYR A 91 6.72 -26.22 -28.86
N PRO A 92 6.58 -26.16 -30.20
CA PRO A 92 6.51 -24.89 -30.93
C PRO A 92 5.22 -24.09 -30.69
N THR A 93 4.17 -24.75 -30.19
CA THR A 93 2.85 -24.16 -29.92
C THR A 93 2.72 -23.59 -28.51
N ILE A 94 3.60 -23.98 -27.59
CA ILE A 94 3.54 -23.56 -26.19
C ILE A 94 4.17 -22.17 -26.04
N ARG A 95 3.47 -21.30 -25.31
CA ARG A 95 3.97 -20.01 -24.82
C ARG A 95 3.91 -20.00 -23.31
N PHE A 96 4.84 -19.29 -22.69
CA PHE A 96 5.05 -19.32 -21.24
C PHE A 96 5.33 -17.91 -20.71
N SER A 97 4.79 -17.63 -19.52
CA SER A 97 5.22 -16.54 -18.66
C SER A 97 5.07 -16.93 -17.19
N ALA A 98 5.82 -16.27 -16.32
CA ALA A 98 5.76 -16.49 -14.88
C ALA A 98 5.71 -15.15 -14.15
N GLU A 99 5.13 -15.16 -12.95
CA GLU A 99 4.92 -13.99 -12.12
C GLU A 99 5.02 -14.40 -10.65
N VAL A 100 5.81 -13.67 -9.87
CA VAL A 100 5.97 -13.89 -8.41
C VAL A 100 5.50 -12.64 -7.67
N SER A 101 4.48 -12.81 -6.85
CA SER A 101 3.88 -11.76 -6.01
C SER A 101 4.20 -12.02 -4.54
N PRO A 102 3.89 -11.08 -3.63
CA PRO A 102 4.04 -11.32 -2.20
C PRO A 102 3.37 -12.59 -1.69
N GLU A 103 2.23 -12.99 -2.25
CA GLU A 103 1.43 -14.11 -1.74
C GLU A 103 1.47 -15.36 -2.64
N LEU A 104 1.84 -15.22 -3.90
CA LEU A 104 1.63 -16.26 -4.92
C LEU A 104 2.69 -16.24 -6.01
N THR A 105 3.04 -17.42 -6.51
CA THR A 105 3.80 -17.61 -7.74
C THR A 105 2.88 -18.23 -8.79
N THR A 106 2.74 -17.58 -9.94
CA THR A 106 1.85 -18.02 -11.01
C THR A 106 2.63 -18.30 -12.30
N TYR A 107 2.42 -19.48 -12.87
CA TYR A 107 2.95 -19.88 -14.17
C TYR A 107 1.81 -19.94 -15.18
N LYS A 108 1.89 -19.14 -16.25
CA LYS A 108 0.87 -19.01 -17.29
C LYS A 108 1.38 -19.63 -18.57
N PHE A 109 0.57 -20.49 -19.16
CA PHE A 109 0.86 -21.17 -20.41
C PHE A 109 -0.26 -20.94 -21.42
N LYS A 110 0.10 -20.86 -22.70
CA LYS A 110 -0.86 -20.85 -23.81
C LYS A 110 -0.45 -21.87 -24.86
N THR A 111 -1.42 -22.53 -25.48
CA THR A 111 -1.20 -23.46 -26.58
C THR A 111 -2.42 -23.55 -27.50
N ILE A 112 -2.26 -24.06 -28.71
CA ILE A 112 -3.43 -24.37 -29.56
C ILE A 112 -4.30 -25.41 -28.87
N HIS A 113 -5.63 -25.32 -29.02
CA HIS A 113 -6.56 -26.19 -28.28
C HIS A 113 -6.25 -27.68 -28.44
N SER A 114 -5.91 -28.16 -29.65
CA SER A 114 -5.56 -29.57 -29.88
C SER A 114 -4.39 -30.09 -29.06
N ASP A 115 -3.50 -29.20 -28.62
CA ASP A 115 -2.29 -29.53 -27.87
C ASP A 115 -2.48 -29.37 -26.35
N LEU A 116 -3.71 -29.18 -25.86
CA LEU A 116 -3.97 -29.01 -24.43
C LEU A 116 -3.42 -30.17 -23.59
N GLN A 117 -3.65 -31.42 -24.00
CA GLN A 117 -3.12 -32.59 -23.29
C GLN A 117 -1.57 -32.63 -23.32
N LEU A 118 -0.96 -32.22 -24.44
CA LEU A 118 0.50 -32.11 -24.57
C LEU A 118 1.05 -31.06 -23.59
N LEU A 119 0.38 -29.91 -23.48
CA LEU A 119 0.74 -28.87 -22.53
C LEU A 119 0.61 -29.34 -21.08
N LEU A 120 -0.47 -30.02 -20.71
CA LEU A 120 -0.66 -30.52 -19.34
C LEU A 120 0.43 -31.55 -18.96
N ASN A 121 0.80 -32.44 -19.88
CA ASN A 121 1.94 -33.34 -19.69
C ASN A 121 3.26 -32.58 -19.55
N PHE A 122 3.49 -31.57 -20.39
CA PHE A 122 4.67 -30.73 -20.32
C PHE A 122 4.81 -30.02 -18.96
N ILE A 123 3.71 -29.47 -18.42
CA ILE A 123 3.71 -28.82 -17.12
C ILE A 123 4.03 -29.84 -16.01
N ALA A 124 3.37 -31.00 -16.00
CA ALA A 124 3.61 -32.05 -15.01
C ALA A 124 5.06 -32.57 -15.03
N GLU A 125 5.71 -32.61 -16.20
CA GLU A 125 7.11 -33.02 -16.33
C GLU A 125 8.10 -31.93 -15.89
N ASN A 126 7.85 -30.66 -16.23
CA ASN A 126 8.89 -29.61 -16.15
C ASN A 126 8.71 -28.62 -14.99
N LEU A 127 7.53 -28.56 -14.37
CA LEU A 127 7.25 -27.70 -13.22
C LEU A 127 7.13 -28.51 -11.92
N VAL A 128 6.44 -29.65 -11.99
CA VAL A 128 6.04 -30.44 -10.81
C VAL A 128 7.11 -31.44 -10.34
N ASN A 129 7.93 -31.95 -11.25
CA ASN A 129 8.96 -32.95 -10.94
C ASN A 129 10.37 -32.41 -11.20
N LEU A 130 10.67 -31.26 -10.62
CA LEU A 130 11.95 -30.58 -10.78
C LEU A 130 13.02 -31.19 -9.88
N LYS A 131 14.21 -31.43 -10.43
CA LYS A 131 15.43 -31.71 -9.67
C LYS A 131 16.40 -30.54 -9.83
N ILE A 132 16.63 -29.74 -8.81
CA ILE A 132 17.48 -28.54 -8.89
C ILE A 132 18.95 -28.91 -8.73
N ASP A 133 19.82 -28.33 -9.55
CA ASP A 133 21.28 -28.48 -9.44
C ASP A 133 22.01 -27.12 -9.28
N ASN A 134 23.33 -27.17 -9.11
CA ASN A 134 24.15 -25.97 -8.91
C ASN A 134 24.16 -25.05 -10.13
N GLN A 135 24.02 -25.59 -11.34
CA GLN A 135 24.01 -24.76 -12.54
C GLN A 135 22.72 -23.95 -12.61
N ASP A 136 21.57 -24.57 -12.29
CA ASP A 136 20.30 -23.84 -12.21
C ASP A 136 20.38 -22.68 -11.21
N LEU A 137 20.92 -22.96 -10.02
CA LEU A 137 21.01 -21.99 -8.94
C LEU A 137 21.90 -20.80 -9.32
N ASN A 138 23.10 -21.06 -9.85
CA ASN A 138 24.03 -19.99 -10.21
C ASN A 138 23.46 -19.06 -11.28
N VAL A 139 22.82 -19.63 -12.31
CA VAL A 139 22.17 -18.85 -13.38
C VAL A 139 21.00 -18.02 -12.82
N ALA A 140 20.21 -18.60 -11.90
CA ALA A 140 19.08 -17.89 -11.31
C ALA A 140 19.52 -16.76 -10.37
N ILE A 141 20.58 -16.94 -9.57
CA ILE A 141 21.14 -15.88 -8.71
C ILE A 141 21.54 -14.66 -9.55
N GLU A 142 22.26 -14.88 -10.65
CA GLU A 142 22.65 -13.80 -11.56
C GLU A 142 21.44 -13.09 -12.16
N ALA A 143 20.47 -13.87 -12.69
CA ALA A 143 19.27 -13.31 -13.31
C ALA A 143 18.40 -12.53 -12.33
N VAL A 144 18.23 -13.00 -11.09
CA VAL A 144 17.47 -12.30 -10.05
C VAL A 144 18.14 -10.99 -9.66
N ASN A 145 19.47 -10.98 -9.47
CA ASN A 145 20.21 -9.76 -9.17
C ASN A 145 20.07 -8.71 -10.29
N ILE A 146 20.18 -9.13 -11.56
CA ILE A 146 19.98 -8.23 -12.71
C ILE A 146 18.56 -7.66 -12.72
N LYS A 147 17.54 -8.49 -12.45
CA LYS A 147 16.14 -8.03 -12.39
C LYS A 147 15.91 -7.07 -11.23
N HIS A 148 16.51 -7.31 -10.07
CA HIS A 148 16.42 -6.42 -8.92
C HIS A 148 17.09 -5.06 -9.21
N GLU A 149 18.28 -5.05 -9.81
CA GLU A 149 18.95 -3.82 -10.23
C GLU A 149 18.11 -3.05 -11.26
N ALA A 150 17.57 -3.75 -12.27
CA ALA A 150 16.70 -3.14 -13.27
C ALA A 150 15.39 -2.60 -12.66
N TYR A 151 14.81 -3.31 -11.69
CA TYR A 151 13.63 -2.88 -10.96
C TYR A 151 13.91 -1.61 -10.15
N ASN A 152 15.07 -1.51 -9.50
CA ASN A 152 15.45 -0.33 -8.72
C ASN A 152 15.84 0.87 -9.58
N ALA A 153 16.37 0.63 -10.77
CA ALA A 153 16.77 1.68 -11.71
C ALA A 153 15.62 2.19 -12.59
N ASN A 154 14.46 1.52 -12.59
CA ASN A 154 13.34 1.88 -13.44
C ASN A 154 12.51 3.04 -12.82
N PRO A 155 12.45 4.23 -13.44
CA PRO A 155 11.63 5.34 -12.91
C PRO A 155 10.13 5.01 -12.84
N GLN A 156 9.65 4.07 -13.65
CA GLN A 156 8.24 3.67 -13.65
C GLN A 156 7.85 2.88 -12.39
N THR A 157 8.81 2.25 -11.71
CA THR A 157 8.58 1.50 -10.47
C THR A 157 8.82 2.35 -9.23
N GLU A 158 9.46 3.51 -9.36
CA GLU A 158 9.80 4.41 -8.25
C GLU A 158 8.59 4.75 -7.39
N TYR A 159 7.46 5.08 -8.03
CA TYR A 159 6.22 5.38 -7.35
C TYR A 159 5.72 4.21 -6.49
N ASN A 160 5.65 3.00 -7.06
CA ASN A 160 5.18 1.83 -6.32
C ASN A 160 6.14 1.48 -5.18
N ARG A 161 7.46 1.51 -5.41
CA ARG A 161 8.46 1.28 -4.35
C ARG A 161 8.33 2.27 -3.21
N LEU A 162 8.15 3.56 -3.54
CA LEU A 162 7.97 4.59 -2.54
C LEU A 162 6.66 4.37 -1.77
N LEU A 163 5.56 4.12 -2.47
CA LEU A 163 4.26 3.84 -1.86
C LEU A 163 4.32 2.66 -0.90
N ASP A 164 4.86 1.53 -1.35
CA ASP A 164 5.04 0.32 -0.56
C ASP A 164 5.91 0.59 0.68
N SER A 165 7.02 1.32 0.53
CA SER A 165 7.86 1.69 1.68
C SER A 165 7.12 2.50 2.73
N LYS A 166 6.17 3.35 2.31
CA LYS A 166 5.39 4.22 3.20
C LYS A 166 4.19 3.50 3.82
N ILE A 167 3.55 2.59 3.10
CA ILE A 167 2.40 1.82 3.58
C ILE A 167 2.85 0.71 4.54
N PHE A 168 3.87 -0.07 4.16
CA PHE A 168 4.25 -1.28 4.90
C PHE A 168 5.33 -1.04 5.95
N LYS A 169 6.22 -0.05 5.77
CA LYS A 169 7.27 0.36 6.72
C LYS A 169 8.06 -0.82 7.30
N TYR A 170 7.75 -1.23 8.53
CA TYR A 170 8.41 -2.32 9.25
C TYR A 170 8.06 -3.71 8.72
N ASP A 171 6.97 -3.83 7.95
CA ASP A 171 6.51 -5.07 7.31
C ASP A 171 6.86 -5.08 5.81
N LEU A 172 7.72 -4.16 5.33
CA LEU A 172 8.14 -4.08 3.92
C LEU A 172 8.84 -5.36 3.46
N ASP A 173 9.55 -6.05 4.36
CA ASP A 173 10.21 -7.34 4.09
C ASP A 173 9.22 -8.44 3.67
N LYS A 174 7.92 -8.27 3.94
CA LYS A 174 6.87 -9.25 3.59
C LYS A 174 6.30 -9.07 2.21
N ILE A 175 6.54 -7.93 1.58
CA ILE A 175 6.12 -7.67 0.21
C ILE A 175 7.30 -7.51 -0.76
N ASP A 176 8.52 -7.34 -0.25
CA ASP A 176 9.73 -7.34 -1.06
C ASP A 176 10.06 -8.76 -1.55
N ILE A 177 9.89 -8.97 -2.85
CA ILE A 177 10.16 -10.25 -3.52
C ILE A 177 11.64 -10.45 -3.86
N TRP A 178 12.45 -9.40 -3.93
CA TRP A 178 13.79 -9.47 -4.52
C TRP A 178 14.86 -9.82 -3.49
N SER A 179 14.76 -9.31 -2.26
CA SER A 179 15.84 -9.39 -1.26
C SER A 179 17.16 -8.73 -1.70
N ASP A 180 18.13 -8.66 -0.80
CA ASP A 180 19.45 -8.12 -1.10
C ASP A 180 20.37 -9.17 -1.74
N SER A 181 21.30 -8.71 -2.58
CA SER A 181 22.20 -9.59 -3.34
C SER A 181 23.12 -10.43 -2.45
N LEU A 182 23.53 -9.93 -1.28
CA LEU A 182 24.36 -10.69 -0.34
C LEU A 182 23.60 -11.84 0.30
N THR A 183 22.30 -11.67 0.53
CA THR A 183 21.41 -12.74 1.01
C THR A 183 21.20 -13.78 -0.08
N ILE A 184 20.83 -13.38 -1.30
CA ILE A 184 20.57 -14.30 -2.41
C ILE A 184 21.80 -15.16 -2.74
N SER A 185 23.00 -14.56 -2.76
CA SER A 185 24.24 -15.29 -3.10
C SER A 185 24.67 -16.34 -2.07
N LYS A 186 24.06 -16.40 -0.89
CA LYS A 186 24.39 -17.40 0.15
C LYS A 186 23.56 -18.68 0.05
N TYR A 187 22.48 -18.67 -0.71
CA TYR A 187 21.61 -19.83 -0.80
C TYR A 187 22.32 -21.01 -1.46
N THR A 188 22.05 -22.19 -0.93
CA THR A 188 22.55 -23.46 -1.46
C THR A 188 21.44 -24.19 -2.22
N VAL A 189 21.82 -25.18 -3.03
CA VAL A 189 20.84 -26.06 -3.71
C VAL A 189 19.92 -26.73 -2.69
N LEU A 190 20.42 -27.08 -1.50
CA LEU A 190 19.62 -27.69 -0.46
C LEU A 190 18.53 -26.74 0.06
N ASP A 191 18.84 -25.46 0.25
CA ASP A 191 17.87 -24.46 0.71
C ASP A 191 16.72 -24.33 -0.30
N VAL A 192 17.06 -24.20 -1.58
CA VAL A 192 16.08 -24.02 -2.65
C VAL A 192 15.29 -25.30 -2.93
N ASP A 193 15.92 -26.47 -2.94
CA ASP A 193 15.24 -27.76 -3.13
C ASP A 193 14.30 -28.07 -1.95
N SER A 194 14.71 -27.75 -0.71
CA SER A 194 13.83 -27.89 0.46
C SER A 194 12.62 -26.97 0.37
N PHE A 195 12.84 -25.71 -0.02
CA PHE A 195 11.76 -24.74 -0.23
C PHE A 195 10.81 -25.20 -1.37
N TYR A 196 11.36 -25.66 -2.49
CA TYR A 196 10.60 -26.22 -3.61
C TYR A 196 9.71 -27.39 -3.16
N ARG A 197 10.29 -28.40 -2.51
CA ARG A 197 9.54 -29.60 -2.06
C ARG A 197 8.43 -29.26 -1.08
N MET A 198 8.60 -28.22 -0.27
CA MET A 198 7.61 -27.80 0.71
C MET A 198 6.44 -27.05 0.05
N TYR A 199 6.72 -26.08 -0.83
CA TYR A 199 5.70 -25.19 -1.38
C TYR A 199 5.08 -25.66 -2.70
N TYR A 200 5.82 -26.38 -3.56
CA TYR A 200 5.34 -26.84 -4.87
C TYR A 200 4.64 -28.20 -4.70
N SER A 201 3.55 -28.19 -3.96
CA SER A 201 2.72 -29.37 -3.67
C SER A 201 1.31 -29.19 -4.23
N PRO A 202 0.56 -30.29 -4.48
CA PRO A 202 -0.82 -30.21 -4.97
C PRO A 202 -1.72 -29.38 -4.03
N VAL A 203 -1.56 -29.57 -2.72
CA VAL A 203 -2.38 -28.93 -1.66
C VAL A 203 -2.15 -27.42 -1.59
N ALA A 204 -0.98 -26.95 -2.02
CA ALA A 204 -0.64 -25.53 -2.11
C ALA A 204 -0.83 -24.97 -3.53
N SER A 205 -1.44 -25.72 -4.45
CA SER A 205 -1.55 -25.34 -5.86
C SER A 205 -3.00 -25.36 -6.36
N THR A 206 -3.27 -24.48 -7.34
CA THR A 206 -4.51 -24.43 -8.10
C THR A 206 -4.17 -24.37 -9.58
N VAL A 207 -4.79 -25.22 -10.39
CA VAL A 207 -4.64 -25.19 -11.85
C VAL A 207 -5.94 -24.71 -12.48
N VAL A 208 -5.86 -23.64 -13.27
CA VAL A 208 -6.99 -23.10 -14.04
C VAL A 208 -6.76 -23.40 -15.51
N ILE A 209 -7.74 -24.04 -16.16
CA ILE A 209 -7.75 -24.31 -17.61
C ILE A 209 -8.91 -23.54 -18.24
N GLN A 210 -8.62 -22.79 -19.30
CA GLN A 210 -9.61 -22.07 -20.09
C GLN A 210 -9.44 -22.47 -21.55
N SER A 211 -10.46 -23.12 -22.12
CA SER A 211 -10.36 -23.65 -23.49
C SER A 211 -11.73 -23.85 -24.13
N ARG A 212 -11.75 -24.29 -25.40
CA ARG A 212 -12.97 -24.70 -26.11
C ARG A 212 -13.49 -26.09 -25.74
N TYR A 213 -12.84 -26.82 -24.83
CA TYR A 213 -13.35 -28.13 -24.39
C TYR A 213 -14.33 -27.95 -23.24
N GLN A 214 -15.24 -28.92 -23.06
CA GLN A 214 -16.13 -28.91 -21.89
C GLN A 214 -15.33 -29.11 -20.60
N PRO A 215 -15.75 -28.51 -19.46
CA PRO A 215 -14.99 -28.55 -18.21
C PRO A 215 -14.58 -29.96 -17.76
N TYR A 216 -15.52 -30.91 -17.85
CA TYR A 216 -15.26 -32.31 -17.49
C TYR A 216 -14.09 -32.93 -18.28
N SER A 217 -14.02 -32.65 -19.59
CA SER A 217 -12.92 -33.15 -20.44
C SER A 217 -11.58 -32.52 -20.04
N GLN A 218 -11.56 -31.21 -19.74
CA GLN A 218 -10.34 -30.52 -19.30
C GLN A 218 -9.82 -31.09 -17.98
N LEU A 219 -10.72 -31.29 -17.01
CA LEU A 219 -10.39 -31.83 -15.70
C LEU A 219 -9.92 -33.29 -15.79
N SER A 220 -10.50 -34.08 -16.69
CA SER A 220 -10.03 -35.45 -16.97
C SER A 220 -8.62 -35.48 -17.58
N MET A 221 -8.32 -34.57 -18.52
CA MET A 221 -6.98 -34.43 -19.10
C MET A 221 -5.95 -34.04 -18.03
N LEU A 222 -6.33 -33.15 -17.11
CA LEU A 222 -5.50 -32.70 -16.00
C LEU A 222 -5.21 -33.84 -15.02
N GLU A 223 -6.22 -34.58 -14.57
CA GLU A 223 -6.05 -35.74 -13.67
C GLU A 223 -5.05 -36.74 -14.24
N ASN A 224 -5.16 -37.05 -15.54
CA ASN A 224 -4.23 -37.96 -16.21
C ASN A 224 -2.78 -37.48 -16.16
N SER A 225 -2.53 -36.17 -16.29
CA SER A 225 -1.18 -35.59 -16.26
C SER A 225 -0.64 -35.44 -14.83
N PHE A 226 -1.48 -35.05 -13.88
CA PHE A 226 -1.05 -34.65 -12.53
C PHE A 226 -1.21 -35.73 -11.46
N ARG A 227 -1.78 -36.91 -11.77
CA ARG A 227 -1.98 -38.01 -10.81
C ARG A 227 -0.74 -38.43 -10.01
N ASN A 228 0.45 -38.26 -10.59
CA ASN A 228 1.71 -38.64 -9.95
C ASN A 228 2.32 -37.52 -9.08
N TRP A 229 1.71 -36.33 -9.06
CA TRP A 229 2.14 -35.26 -8.16
C TRP A 229 1.80 -35.65 -6.73
N GLN A 230 2.84 -35.98 -5.97
CA GLN A 230 2.68 -36.49 -4.61
C GLN A 230 2.10 -35.42 -3.69
N ARG A 231 1.07 -35.82 -2.95
CA ARG A 231 0.50 -35.02 -1.87
C ARG A 231 1.52 -34.88 -0.75
N ILE A 232 1.63 -33.66 -0.21
CA ILE A 232 2.41 -33.36 0.99
C ILE A 232 1.44 -32.69 1.96
N ASP A 233 1.33 -33.23 3.17
CA ASP A 233 0.53 -32.64 4.24
C ASP A 233 1.34 -31.49 4.87
N PHE A 234 1.34 -30.36 4.16
CA PHE A 234 2.01 -29.13 4.57
C PHE A 234 1.04 -27.96 4.41
N ASN A 235 0.89 -27.17 5.48
CA ASN A 235 0.16 -25.92 5.47
C ASN A 235 1.13 -24.75 5.69
N PRO A 236 1.47 -23.98 4.63
CA PRO A 236 2.27 -22.76 4.70
C PRO A 236 1.90 -21.83 5.86
N ASP A 237 0.61 -21.71 6.15
CA ASP A 237 0.08 -20.74 7.12
C ASP A 237 0.37 -21.11 8.58
N GLU A 238 0.59 -22.40 8.87
CA GLU A 238 0.93 -22.87 10.21
C GLU A 238 2.42 -22.62 10.53
N TYR A 239 3.26 -22.62 9.49
CA TYR A 239 4.71 -22.48 9.61
C TYR A 239 5.15 -21.03 9.57
N THR A 240 4.69 -20.29 8.57
CA THR A 240 4.98 -18.87 8.47
C THR A 240 3.98 -18.15 9.34
N LYS A 241 4.35 -17.88 10.62
CA LYS A 241 3.54 -17.04 11.52
C LYS A 241 3.39 -15.65 10.90
N MET A 242 2.35 -15.48 10.09
CA MET A 242 2.09 -14.24 9.41
C MET A 242 1.76 -13.19 10.44
N ARG A 243 2.51 -12.08 10.41
CA ARG A 243 2.26 -10.95 11.30
C ARG A 243 1.07 -10.19 10.75
N SER A 244 0.16 -9.78 11.62
CA SER A 244 -0.88 -8.83 11.24
C SER A 244 -0.20 -7.54 10.79
N ILE A 245 -0.37 -7.16 9.52
CA ILE A 245 0.14 -5.89 9.00
C ILE A 245 -0.51 -4.76 9.79
N LYS A 246 0.31 -3.89 10.35
CA LYS A 246 -0.16 -2.82 11.25
C LYS A 246 -0.61 -1.60 10.44
N PRO A 247 -1.73 -0.97 10.80
CA PRO A 247 -2.16 0.26 10.15
C PRO A 247 -1.12 1.37 10.36
N LEU A 248 -1.15 2.36 9.46
CA LEU A 248 -0.29 3.53 9.55
C LEU A 248 -0.53 4.30 10.87
N ILE A 249 0.56 4.63 11.56
CA ILE A 249 0.52 5.39 12.82
C ILE A 249 0.30 6.88 12.56
N TYR A 250 0.77 7.38 11.42
CA TYR A 250 0.70 8.76 10.97
C TYR A 250 0.67 8.80 9.44
N THR A 251 0.06 9.85 8.91
CA THR A 251 0.05 10.23 7.50
C THR A 251 1.42 10.77 7.09
N THR A 252 1.90 10.36 5.92
CA THR A 252 3.13 10.83 5.29
C THR A 252 2.82 11.54 3.98
N GLN A 253 3.74 12.39 3.51
CA GLN A 253 3.68 13.01 2.19
C GLN A 253 5.03 12.83 1.50
N ASN A 254 5.02 12.48 0.23
CA ASN A 254 6.21 12.37 -0.60
C ASN A 254 5.92 12.77 -2.04
N THR A 255 6.96 13.18 -2.77
CA THR A 255 6.83 13.57 -4.18
C THR A 255 7.61 12.60 -5.06
N VAL A 256 7.06 12.25 -6.21
CA VAL A 256 7.76 11.51 -7.26
C VAL A 256 7.83 12.41 -8.48
N PHE A 257 9.06 12.69 -8.91
CA PHE A 257 9.30 13.53 -10.08
C PHE A 257 9.32 12.67 -11.34
N ASN A 258 8.24 12.74 -12.10
CA ASN A 258 8.16 12.14 -13.43
C ASN A 258 7.37 13.06 -14.36
N THR A 259 7.24 12.69 -15.64
CA THR A 259 6.45 13.44 -16.62
C THR A 259 5.17 12.68 -16.93
N PRO A 260 4.18 12.65 -16.01
CA PRO A 260 2.93 11.95 -16.26
C PRO A 260 2.10 12.78 -17.26
N ASP A 261 1.19 12.13 -17.98
CA ASP A 261 0.25 12.86 -18.87
C ASP A 261 -0.57 13.92 -18.11
N LYS A 262 -0.81 13.68 -16.81
CA LYS A 262 -1.40 14.61 -15.84
C LYS A 262 -0.76 14.40 -14.47
N ALA A 263 -0.53 15.48 -13.74
CA ALA A 263 -0.14 15.38 -12.33
C ALA A 263 -1.19 14.60 -11.55
N LYS A 264 -0.74 13.80 -10.57
CA LYS A 264 -1.60 12.96 -9.73
C LYS A 264 -1.28 13.15 -8.27
N ILE A 265 -2.32 13.19 -7.44
CA ILE A 265 -2.18 13.14 -5.99
C ILE A 265 -2.91 11.88 -5.52
N THR A 266 -2.16 10.96 -4.94
CA THR A 266 -2.69 9.67 -4.45
C THR A 266 -2.59 9.59 -2.94
N LEU A 267 -3.68 9.21 -2.29
CA LEU A 267 -3.76 8.91 -0.87
C LEU A 267 -4.02 7.41 -0.71
N SER A 268 -3.08 6.67 -0.12
CA SER A 268 -3.21 5.22 0.05
C SER A 268 -3.06 4.79 1.49
N THR A 269 -3.80 3.77 1.90
CA THR A 269 -3.72 3.20 3.23
C THR A 269 -3.91 1.69 3.19
N LEU A 270 -3.56 1.01 4.29
CA LEU A 270 -3.88 -0.39 4.48
C LEU A 270 -5.37 -0.55 4.74
N SER A 271 -5.94 -1.57 4.12
CA SER A 271 -7.33 -1.98 4.25
C SER A 271 -7.42 -3.45 4.65
N SER A 272 -8.64 -3.93 4.85
CA SER A 272 -8.88 -5.32 5.21
C SER A 272 -8.52 -6.25 4.05
N GLY A 273 -7.69 -7.26 4.32
CA GLY A 273 -7.50 -8.40 3.41
C GLY A 273 -8.67 -9.36 3.49
N ILE A 274 -8.81 -10.20 2.46
CA ILE A 274 -10.00 -11.05 2.32
C ILE A 274 -10.02 -12.24 3.28
N ARG A 275 -8.86 -12.67 3.81
CA ARG A 275 -8.77 -13.76 4.78
C ARG A 275 -8.89 -13.26 6.21
N ASN A 276 -8.09 -12.26 6.55
CA ASN A 276 -7.96 -11.79 7.93
C ASN A 276 -9.25 -11.13 8.42
N TYR A 277 -9.96 -10.42 7.54
CA TYR A 277 -11.27 -9.86 7.85
C TYR A 277 -12.17 -9.82 6.61
N ARG A 278 -12.71 -10.98 6.26
CA ARG A 278 -13.63 -11.21 5.13
C ARG A 278 -14.77 -10.19 5.04
N ARG A 279 -15.34 -9.79 6.17
CA ARG A 279 -16.43 -8.79 6.17
C ARG A 279 -15.91 -7.39 5.85
N GLY A 280 -14.69 -7.06 6.27
CA GLY A 280 -14.00 -5.81 5.97
C GLY A 280 -13.79 -5.60 4.48
N SER A 281 -13.43 -6.67 3.74
CA SER A 281 -13.26 -6.57 2.28
C SER A 281 -14.56 -6.22 1.56
N TYR A 282 -15.72 -6.72 2.03
CA TYR A 282 -17.03 -6.35 1.46
C TYR A 282 -17.33 -4.87 1.61
N PHE A 283 -17.01 -4.29 2.77
CA PHE A 283 -17.13 -2.86 2.98
C PHE A 283 -16.18 -2.07 2.07
N ALA A 284 -14.94 -2.53 1.89
CA ALA A 284 -13.97 -1.89 1.01
C ALA A 284 -14.39 -1.95 -0.47
N PHE A 285 -14.95 -3.07 -0.94
CA PHE A 285 -15.55 -3.15 -2.27
C PHE A 285 -16.71 -2.17 -2.47
N LEU A 286 -17.61 -2.08 -1.48
CA LEU A 286 -18.72 -1.13 -1.54
C LEU A 286 -18.23 0.32 -1.50
N LEU A 287 -17.20 0.62 -0.70
CA LEU A 287 -16.57 1.94 -0.64
C LEU A 287 -15.89 2.31 -1.96
N ASN A 288 -15.21 1.35 -2.58
CA ASN A 288 -14.61 1.53 -3.91
C ASN A 288 -15.67 1.80 -4.98
N ALA A 289 -16.79 1.08 -4.96
CA ALA A 289 -17.90 1.34 -5.87
C ALA A 289 -18.54 2.71 -5.60
N PHE A 290 -18.75 3.06 -4.33
CA PHE A 290 -19.28 4.36 -3.92
C PHE A 290 -18.43 5.51 -4.46
N LEU A 291 -17.12 5.54 -4.16
CA LEU A 291 -16.25 6.65 -4.54
C LEU A 291 -15.96 6.73 -6.05
N ASN A 292 -16.13 5.64 -6.79
CA ASN A 292 -16.00 5.61 -8.25
C ASN A 292 -17.32 5.90 -9.00
N ASP A 293 -18.41 6.22 -8.29
CA ASP A 293 -19.67 6.63 -8.93
C ASP A 293 -19.74 8.17 -9.04
N LYS A 294 -19.69 8.68 -10.27
CA LYS A 294 -19.70 10.12 -10.55
C LYS A 294 -21.01 10.82 -10.20
N SER A 295 -22.07 10.08 -9.89
CA SER A 295 -23.33 10.65 -9.39
C SER A 295 -23.30 10.97 -7.90
N GLN A 296 -22.29 10.50 -7.16
CA GLN A 296 -22.16 10.81 -5.74
C GLN A 296 -21.90 12.30 -5.51
N GLU A 297 -22.45 12.81 -4.41
CA GLU A 297 -22.32 14.21 -4.01
C GLU A 297 -20.85 14.62 -3.79
N VAL A 298 -20.00 13.72 -3.29
CA VAL A 298 -18.56 14.00 -3.13
C VAL A 298 -17.87 14.38 -4.46
N PHE A 299 -18.31 13.80 -5.58
CA PHE A 299 -17.76 14.14 -6.91
C PHE A 299 -18.28 15.51 -7.38
N ASN A 300 -19.54 15.83 -7.08
CA ASN A 300 -20.12 17.14 -7.38
C ASN A 300 -19.41 18.25 -6.59
N GLU A 301 -19.16 18.04 -5.30
CA GLU A 301 -18.40 18.98 -4.46
C GLU A 301 -16.95 19.12 -4.97
N LEU A 302 -16.26 18.01 -5.31
CA LEU A 302 -14.89 18.06 -5.85
C LEU A 302 -14.82 18.94 -7.11
N LYS A 303 -15.73 18.70 -8.06
CA LYS A 303 -15.80 19.45 -9.31
C LYS A 303 -16.13 20.92 -9.07
N ALA A 304 -17.04 21.21 -8.14
CA ALA A 304 -17.46 22.58 -7.84
C ALA A 304 -16.36 23.38 -7.12
N GLU A 305 -15.65 22.78 -6.16
CA GLU A 305 -14.61 23.46 -5.37
C GLU A 305 -13.27 23.58 -6.13
N THR A 306 -12.94 22.61 -6.99
CA THR A 306 -11.57 22.48 -7.54
C THR A 306 -11.51 22.40 -9.07
N GLY A 307 -12.64 22.15 -9.73
CA GLY A 307 -12.69 21.87 -11.18
C GLY A 307 -12.26 20.45 -11.56
N THR A 308 -11.70 19.68 -10.62
CA THR A 308 -11.22 18.32 -10.85
C THR A 308 -12.37 17.36 -11.14
N THR A 309 -12.23 16.57 -12.21
CA THR A 309 -13.24 15.58 -12.65
C THR A 309 -12.67 14.16 -12.78
N ASP A 310 -11.37 14.03 -12.58
CA ASP A 310 -10.66 12.76 -12.63
C ASP A 310 -10.30 12.35 -11.20
N LEU A 311 -11.21 11.61 -10.58
CA LEU A 311 -11.06 10.97 -9.29
C LEU A 311 -11.29 9.48 -9.50
N GLN A 312 -10.35 8.67 -9.03
CA GLN A 312 -10.41 7.23 -9.11
C GLN A 312 -10.04 6.64 -7.76
N THR A 313 -10.77 5.61 -7.36
CA THR A 313 -10.42 4.83 -6.18
C THR A 313 -10.13 3.40 -6.56
N PHE A 314 -9.22 2.78 -5.80
CA PHE A 314 -8.77 1.43 -6.02
C PHE A 314 -8.74 0.69 -4.70
N TYR A 315 -9.42 -0.43 -4.63
CA TYR A 315 -9.26 -1.40 -3.56
C TYR A 315 -8.59 -2.64 -4.13
N GLU A 316 -7.43 -3.00 -3.59
CA GLU A 316 -6.70 -4.21 -3.96
C GLU A 316 -6.87 -5.25 -2.84
N PRO A 317 -7.70 -6.29 -3.06
CA PRO A 317 -8.00 -7.30 -2.06
C PRO A 317 -6.94 -8.42 -2.07
N HIS A 318 -5.85 -8.27 -1.32
CA HIS A 318 -4.93 -9.40 -1.10
C HIS A 318 -5.48 -10.34 -0.02
N ASN A 319 -4.89 -11.53 0.11
CA ASN A 319 -5.32 -12.51 1.09
C ASN A 319 -5.11 -11.99 2.52
N PHE A 320 -3.90 -11.51 2.83
CA PHE A 320 -3.51 -11.13 4.18
C PHE A 320 -3.71 -9.64 4.48
N TYR A 321 -3.77 -8.81 3.45
CA TYR A 321 -3.97 -7.37 3.58
C TYR A 321 -4.82 -6.83 2.44
N GLY A 322 -5.25 -5.59 2.54
CA GLY A 322 -5.75 -4.85 1.39
C GLY A 322 -5.02 -3.52 1.29
N THR A 323 -5.03 -2.92 0.11
CA THR A 323 -4.67 -1.51 -0.04
C THR A 323 -5.90 -0.76 -0.54
N PHE A 324 -6.12 0.45 -0.03
CA PHE A 324 -7.16 1.34 -0.54
C PHE A 324 -6.52 2.65 -0.92
N SER A 325 -6.66 3.04 -2.18
CA SER A 325 -6.04 4.21 -2.79
C SER A 325 -7.08 5.14 -3.38
N ILE A 326 -6.94 6.43 -3.16
CA ILE A 326 -7.72 7.51 -3.79
C ILE A 326 -6.74 8.34 -4.61
N SER A 327 -6.90 8.35 -5.92
CA SER A 327 -6.07 9.13 -6.85
C SER A 327 -6.91 10.18 -7.54
N ALA A 328 -6.49 11.44 -7.47
CA ALA A 328 -7.06 12.51 -8.26
C ALA A 328 -6.03 13.05 -9.25
N SER A 329 -6.46 13.46 -10.44
CA SER A 329 -5.65 14.24 -11.38
C SER A 329 -6.13 15.68 -11.37
N PRO A 330 -5.49 16.58 -10.60
CA PRO A 330 -5.95 17.95 -10.46
C PRO A 330 -5.94 18.72 -11.79
N VAL A 331 -6.77 19.75 -11.89
CA VAL A 331 -6.62 20.75 -12.95
C VAL A 331 -5.37 21.59 -12.67
N GLU A 332 -4.70 22.05 -13.73
CA GLU A 332 -3.54 22.94 -13.63
C GLU A 332 -3.84 24.16 -12.72
N GLY A 333 -2.94 24.48 -11.80
CA GLY A 333 -3.12 25.54 -10.81
C GLY A 333 -4.13 25.25 -9.69
N LYS A 334 -4.69 24.03 -9.62
CA LYS A 334 -5.68 23.60 -8.59
C LYS A 334 -5.24 22.42 -7.75
N HIS A 335 -3.94 22.13 -7.72
CA HIS A 335 -3.39 21.00 -7.00
C HIS A 335 -3.57 21.11 -5.48
N LYS A 336 -3.29 22.29 -4.92
CA LYS A 336 -3.47 22.56 -3.49
C LYS A 336 -4.92 22.39 -3.07
N GLU A 337 -5.85 23.04 -3.77
CA GLU A 337 -7.27 22.96 -3.47
C GLU A 337 -7.81 21.53 -3.61
N THR A 338 -7.32 20.78 -4.61
CA THR A 338 -7.66 19.36 -4.76
C THR A 338 -7.16 18.54 -3.58
N TYR A 339 -5.92 18.72 -3.14
CA TYR A 339 -5.40 18.01 -1.99
C TYR A 339 -6.15 18.33 -0.69
N GLU A 340 -6.37 19.62 -0.41
CA GLU A 340 -7.13 20.07 0.77
C GLU A 340 -8.57 19.54 0.75
N PHE A 341 -9.20 19.51 -0.43
CA PHE A 341 -10.52 18.89 -0.62
C PHE A 341 -10.48 17.39 -0.28
N LEU A 342 -9.52 16.62 -0.80
CA LEU A 342 -9.42 15.18 -0.54
C LEU A 342 -9.30 14.89 0.96
N GLN A 343 -8.45 15.63 1.68
CA GLN A 343 -8.31 15.49 3.13
C GLN A 343 -9.61 15.77 3.89
N LYS A 344 -10.29 16.87 3.51
CA LYS A 344 -11.58 17.27 4.09
C LYS A 344 -12.66 16.24 3.79
N ALA A 345 -12.74 15.75 2.55
CA ALA A 345 -13.74 14.80 2.09
C ALA A 345 -13.58 13.44 2.78
N ILE A 346 -12.35 12.92 2.90
CA ILE A 346 -12.08 11.66 3.60
C ILE A 346 -12.47 11.74 5.07
N SER A 347 -12.04 12.80 5.77
CA SER A 347 -12.34 13.00 7.20
C SER A 347 -13.85 13.12 7.48
N ASN A 348 -14.62 13.53 6.47
CA ASN A 348 -16.05 13.75 6.57
C ASN A 348 -16.89 12.83 5.68
N LEU A 349 -16.32 11.72 5.20
CA LEU A 349 -16.94 10.91 4.15
C LEU A 349 -18.32 10.37 4.56
N HIS A 350 -18.50 10.12 5.85
CA HIS A 350 -19.76 9.73 6.47
C HIS A 350 -20.95 10.66 6.15
N ARG A 351 -20.74 11.94 5.84
CA ARG A 351 -21.83 12.88 5.49
C ARG A 351 -22.52 12.53 4.18
N PHE A 352 -21.79 11.89 3.26
CA PHE A 352 -22.27 11.54 1.93
C PHE A 352 -22.99 10.18 1.91
N ILE A 353 -23.02 9.48 3.04
CA ILE A 353 -23.57 8.14 3.15
C ILE A 353 -25.02 8.21 3.65
N ASN A 354 -25.95 7.81 2.80
CA ASN A 354 -27.37 7.67 3.07
C ASN A 354 -27.94 6.49 2.26
N ASP A 355 -29.21 6.14 2.48
CA ASP A 355 -29.80 4.96 1.83
C ASP A 355 -29.76 5.03 0.30
N ASN A 356 -29.96 6.22 -0.28
CA ASN A 356 -29.90 6.40 -1.73
C ASN A 356 -28.48 6.23 -2.25
N SER A 357 -27.49 6.87 -1.63
CA SER A 357 -26.10 6.79 -2.08
C SER A 357 -25.51 5.38 -1.94
N VAL A 358 -25.93 4.62 -0.91
CA VAL A 358 -25.59 3.19 -0.76
C VAL A 358 -26.28 2.32 -1.80
N ALA A 359 -27.57 2.57 -2.10
CA ALA A 359 -28.28 1.83 -3.15
C ALA A 359 -27.64 2.03 -4.53
N VAL A 360 -27.22 3.25 -4.85
CA VAL A 360 -26.48 3.57 -6.09
C VAL A 360 -25.14 2.81 -6.13
N ALA A 361 -24.34 2.86 -5.06
CA ALA A 361 -23.06 2.16 -4.98
C ALA A 361 -23.22 0.64 -5.14
N LYS A 362 -24.24 0.06 -4.51
CA LYS A 362 -24.58 -1.37 -4.65
C LYS A 362 -24.96 -1.76 -6.07
N LYS A 363 -25.75 -0.93 -6.77
CA LYS A 363 -26.13 -1.16 -8.16
C LYS A 363 -24.92 -1.12 -9.09
N LYS A 364 -24.03 -0.14 -8.88
CA LYS A 364 -22.77 -0.05 -9.61
C LYS A 364 -21.90 -1.28 -9.38
N PHE A 365 -21.68 -1.66 -8.12
CA PHE A 365 -20.93 -2.86 -7.78
C PHE A 365 -21.52 -4.12 -8.43
N ALA A 366 -22.83 -4.33 -8.35
CA ALA A 366 -23.48 -5.48 -8.97
C ALA A 366 -23.29 -5.52 -10.49
N THR A 367 -23.36 -4.37 -11.15
CA THR A 367 -23.14 -4.24 -12.61
C THR A 367 -21.70 -4.59 -12.97
N GLU A 368 -20.74 -4.02 -12.26
CA GLU A 368 -19.30 -4.24 -12.47
C GLU A 368 -18.90 -5.69 -12.17
N TYR A 369 -19.38 -6.25 -11.06
CA TYR A 369 -19.16 -7.65 -10.69
C TYR A 369 -19.77 -8.61 -11.71
N ALA A 370 -21.00 -8.35 -12.20
CA ALA A 370 -21.62 -9.18 -13.23
C ALA A 370 -20.86 -9.16 -14.56
N ALA A 371 -20.28 -8.00 -14.92
CA ALA A 371 -19.40 -7.90 -16.09
C ALA A 371 -18.09 -8.67 -15.87
N PHE A 372 -17.49 -8.56 -14.69
CA PHE A 372 -16.27 -9.27 -14.34
C PHE A 372 -16.44 -10.77 -14.32
N LYS A 373 -17.51 -11.30 -13.71
CA LYS A 373 -17.78 -12.73 -13.61
C LYS A 373 -17.85 -13.42 -14.98
N LYS A 374 -18.26 -12.69 -16.03
CA LYS A 374 -18.26 -13.17 -17.41
C LYS A 374 -16.88 -13.13 -18.06
N ASN A 375 -15.96 -12.32 -17.57
CA ASN A 375 -14.62 -12.18 -18.13
C ASN A 375 -13.75 -13.40 -17.79
N PRO A 376 -12.96 -13.94 -18.74
CA PRO A 376 -11.99 -15.01 -18.47
C PRO A 376 -11.04 -14.72 -17.29
N ALA A 377 -10.73 -13.46 -17.01
CA ALA A 377 -9.90 -13.05 -15.87
C ALA A 377 -10.52 -13.43 -14.51
N PHE A 378 -11.85 -13.53 -14.39
CA PHE A 378 -12.54 -13.87 -13.14
C PHE A 378 -11.98 -15.13 -12.48
N LEU A 379 -11.75 -16.18 -13.25
CA LEU A 379 -11.29 -17.46 -12.71
C LEU A 379 -9.82 -17.41 -12.30
N ASN A 380 -8.98 -16.66 -13.03
CA ASN A 380 -7.58 -16.45 -12.65
C ASN A 380 -7.45 -15.57 -11.41
N GLU A 381 -8.33 -14.58 -11.22
CA GLU A 381 -8.32 -13.78 -9.99
C GLU A 381 -8.91 -14.57 -8.81
N SER A 382 -10.04 -15.27 -9.01
CA SER A 382 -10.66 -16.06 -7.94
C SER A 382 -9.74 -17.17 -7.43
N SER A 383 -8.95 -17.80 -8.32
CA SER A 383 -8.03 -18.89 -7.94
C SER A 383 -6.89 -18.44 -7.02
N LYS A 384 -6.49 -17.16 -7.07
CA LYS A 384 -5.49 -16.56 -6.16
C LYS A 384 -5.93 -16.59 -4.70
N HIS A 385 -7.22 -16.74 -4.47
CA HIS A 385 -7.85 -16.56 -3.18
C HIS A 385 -8.49 -17.83 -2.61
N ILE A 386 -8.59 -18.90 -3.41
CA ILE A 386 -9.12 -20.21 -3.01
C ILE A 386 -8.38 -20.79 -1.80
N PHE A 387 -7.10 -20.48 -1.63
CA PHE A 387 -6.35 -20.99 -0.48
C PHE A 387 -6.63 -20.25 0.82
N ALA A 388 -7.10 -19.00 0.71
CA ALA A 388 -7.27 -18.08 1.81
C ALA A 388 -8.73 -17.99 2.27
N ASN A 389 -9.65 -18.44 1.41
CA ASN A 389 -11.09 -18.44 1.64
C ASN A 389 -11.70 -19.77 1.20
N ASP A 390 -12.99 -19.97 1.45
CA ASP A 390 -13.72 -21.03 0.76
C ASP A 390 -13.86 -20.74 -0.74
N ALA A 391 -14.14 -21.79 -1.51
CA ALA A 391 -14.41 -21.69 -2.95
C ALA A 391 -15.58 -20.73 -3.27
N ASP A 392 -16.43 -20.45 -2.28
CA ASP A 392 -17.64 -19.65 -2.43
C ASP A 392 -17.42 -18.15 -2.25
N TYR A 393 -16.24 -17.69 -1.80
CA TYR A 393 -16.02 -16.26 -1.51
C TYR A 393 -16.31 -15.36 -2.69
N PHE A 394 -15.73 -15.64 -3.86
CA PHE A 394 -15.97 -14.81 -5.04
C PHE A 394 -17.34 -15.05 -5.63
N GLU A 395 -17.91 -16.24 -5.50
CA GLU A 395 -19.26 -16.57 -5.99
C GLU A 395 -20.37 -15.84 -5.22
N THR A 396 -20.22 -15.74 -3.90
CA THR A 396 -21.16 -15.08 -2.98
C THR A 396 -20.82 -13.62 -2.70
N LEU A 397 -19.77 -13.09 -3.34
CA LEU A 397 -19.28 -11.73 -3.09
C LEU A 397 -20.36 -10.67 -3.33
N ASN A 398 -21.10 -10.79 -4.44
CA ASN A 398 -22.19 -9.87 -4.72
C ASN A 398 -23.24 -9.90 -3.63
N ASP A 399 -23.76 -11.08 -3.28
CA ASP A 399 -24.80 -11.21 -2.28
C ASP A 399 -24.34 -10.66 -0.91
N SER A 400 -23.08 -10.90 -0.56
CA SER A 400 -22.46 -10.37 0.66
C SER A 400 -22.38 -8.85 0.67
N VAL A 401 -22.01 -8.21 -0.45
CA VAL A 401 -22.00 -6.75 -0.58
C VAL A 401 -23.43 -6.18 -0.59
N GLN A 402 -24.37 -6.86 -1.26
CA GLN A 402 -25.79 -6.46 -1.29
C GLN A 402 -26.44 -6.56 0.09
N ALA A 403 -25.99 -7.47 0.96
CA ALA A 403 -26.50 -7.63 2.31
C ALA A 403 -26.06 -6.52 3.29
N ILE A 404 -25.07 -5.68 2.94
CA ILE A 404 -24.60 -4.60 3.81
C ILE A 404 -25.69 -3.56 4.01
N THR A 405 -26.08 -3.27 5.25
CA THR A 405 -27.01 -2.16 5.54
C THR A 405 -26.29 -0.80 5.50
N THR A 406 -27.02 0.28 5.21
CA THR A 406 -26.48 1.65 5.24
C THR A 406 -25.83 1.98 6.59
N HIS A 407 -26.48 1.60 7.70
CA HIS A 407 -25.94 1.83 9.04
C HIS A 407 -24.61 1.10 9.27
N GLN A 408 -24.49 -0.16 8.81
CA GLN A 408 -23.23 -0.90 8.90
C GLN A 408 -22.15 -0.25 8.04
N PHE A 409 -22.47 0.15 6.81
CA PHE A 409 -21.51 0.81 5.91
C PHE A 409 -21.03 2.15 6.50
N LEU A 410 -21.95 3.00 6.95
CA LEU A 410 -21.64 4.29 7.56
C LEU A 410 -20.73 4.11 8.78
N ARG A 411 -21.07 3.18 9.68
CA ARG A 411 -20.26 2.90 10.87
C ARG A 411 -18.85 2.48 10.50
N THR A 412 -18.70 1.50 9.60
CA THR A 412 -17.38 1.00 9.19
C THR A 412 -16.56 2.09 8.50
N VAL A 413 -17.14 2.86 7.57
CA VAL A 413 -16.43 3.96 6.90
C VAL A 413 -15.99 5.02 7.91
N TYR A 414 -16.82 5.33 8.90
CA TYR A 414 -16.45 6.28 9.94
C TYR A 414 -15.33 5.75 10.83
N THR A 415 -15.42 4.51 11.31
CA THR A 415 -14.43 3.97 12.26
C THR A 415 -13.10 3.65 11.60
N ASP A 416 -13.14 3.06 10.40
CA ASP A 416 -11.99 2.38 9.82
C ASP A 416 -11.35 3.22 8.70
N PHE A 417 -12.10 4.11 8.05
CA PHE A 417 -11.59 4.90 6.91
C PHE A 417 -11.44 6.39 7.20
N CYS A 418 -12.45 7.06 7.78
CA CYS A 418 -12.38 8.50 8.08
C CYS A 418 -11.28 8.86 9.08
N ASN A 419 -10.86 7.89 9.92
CA ASN A 419 -9.79 8.04 10.90
C ASN A 419 -8.49 7.33 10.49
N ALA A 420 -8.40 6.85 9.25
CA ALA A 420 -7.20 6.20 8.75
C ALA A 420 -6.10 7.25 8.48
N ASN A 421 -4.86 6.81 8.65
CA ASN A 421 -3.69 7.55 8.19
C ASN A 421 -3.33 7.10 6.77
N PHE A 422 -2.75 8.00 5.98
CA PHE A 422 -2.46 7.75 4.56
C PHE A 422 -0.99 7.99 4.21
N ALA A 423 -0.47 7.21 3.27
CA ALA A 423 0.67 7.59 2.48
C ALA A 423 0.17 8.48 1.33
N ALA A 424 0.51 9.77 1.36
CA ALA A 424 0.19 10.71 0.30
C ALA A 424 1.38 10.82 -0.66
N ILE A 425 1.14 10.63 -1.96
CA ILE A 425 2.17 10.80 -2.99
C ILE A 425 1.67 11.75 -4.08
N ALA A 426 2.46 12.79 -4.36
CA ALA A 426 2.29 13.64 -5.53
C ALA A 426 3.21 13.16 -6.66
N GLN A 427 2.63 12.71 -7.78
CA GLN A 427 3.35 12.49 -9.04
C GLN A 427 3.22 13.73 -9.91
N ILE A 428 4.34 14.39 -10.17
CA ILE A 428 4.36 15.69 -10.84
C ILE A 428 5.70 15.95 -11.51
N ASP A 429 5.71 16.79 -12.54
CA ASP A 429 6.95 17.26 -13.14
C ASP A 429 7.63 18.32 -12.25
N SER A 430 8.95 18.42 -12.34
CA SER A 430 9.73 19.34 -11.51
C SER A 430 9.38 20.82 -11.77
N SER A 431 8.97 21.18 -12.99
CA SER A 431 8.70 22.58 -13.34
C SER A 431 7.41 23.09 -12.71
N THR A 432 6.35 22.28 -12.72
CA THR A 432 5.08 22.60 -12.03
C THR A 432 5.29 22.61 -10.52
N PHE A 433 6.07 21.66 -9.99
CA PHE A 433 6.41 21.62 -8.56
C PHE A 433 7.07 22.93 -8.08
N GLU A 434 8.03 23.45 -8.84
CA GLU A 434 8.70 24.73 -8.56
C GLU A 434 7.76 25.92 -8.74
N THR A 435 7.05 25.98 -9.87
CA THR A 435 6.18 27.11 -10.24
C THR A 435 5.03 27.29 -9.27
N GLU A 436 4.42 26.20 -8.79
CA GLU A 436 3.32 26.24 -7.82
C GLU A 436 3.79 26.23 -6.35
N ASN A 437 5.11 26.29 -6.12
CA ASN A 437 5.72 26.28 -4.80
C ASN A 437 5.16 25.15 -3.90
N TYR A 438 5.14 23.93 -4.44
CA TYR A 438 4.52 22.75 -3.81
C TYR A 438 4.94 22.56 -2.36
N ASN A 439 6.24 22.71 -2.07
CA ASN A 439 6.80 22.58 -0.73
C ASN A 439 6.10 23.47 0.32
N SER A 440 5.43 24.57 -0.05
CA SER A 440 4.72 25.43 0.89
C SER A 440 3.42 24.83 1.44
N TRP A 441 2.87 23.80 0.81
CA TRP A 441 1.60 23.16 1.20
C TRP A 441 1.58 21.63 1.09
N PHE A 442 2.54 21.05 0.37
CA PHE A 442 2.82 19.61 0.26
C PHE A 442 4.33 19.39 0.27
N ALA A 443 4.89 19.29 1.47
CA ALA A 443 6.31 19.03 1.71
C ALA A 443 6.53 17.57 2.06
N GLU A 444 7.73 17.06 1.82
CA GLU A 444 8.05 15.71 2.26
C GLU A 444 8.05 15.62 3.79
N ILE A 445 7.17 14.76 4.32
CA ILE A 445 6.98 14.61 5.76
C ILE A 445 6.82 13.13 6.15
N ASP A 446 7.54 12.74 7.20
CA ASP A 446 7.45 11.44 7.85
C ASP A 446 7.81 11.56 9.34
N GLU A 447 7.97 10.43 10.05
CA GLU A 447 8.31 10.41 11.48
C GLU A 447 9.66 11.03 11.82
N LYS A 448 10.61 11.05 10.88
CA LYS A 448 11.98 11.49 11.14
C LYS A 448 12.05 12.98 11.44
N ILE A 449 10.97 13.72 11.19
CA ILE A 449 10.86 15.12 11.60
C ILE A 449 11.01 15.30 13.13
N ALA A 450 10.71 14.27 13.93
CA ALA A 450 10.95 14.29 15.37
C ALA A 450 12.45 14.23 15.74
N ASP A 451 13.29 13.69 14.86
CA ASP A 451 14.74 13.58 15.06
C ASP A 451 15.48 14.87 14.67
N GLU A 452 14.78 15.79 13.99
CA GLU A 452 15.31 17.09 13.60
C GLU A 452 15.28 18.11 14.74
N LYS A 453 16.14 19.12 14.63
CA LYS A 453 16.22 20.20 15.62
C LYS A 453 16.39 21.55 14.95
N PHE A 454 15.75 22.55 15.52
CA PHE A 454 16.04 23.94 15.21
C PHE A 454 17.41 24.29 15.78
N THR A 455 18.23 25.02 15.04
CA THR A 455 19.55 25.44 15.49
C THR A 455 19.65 26.95 15.53
N TYR A 456 20.37 27.48 16.52
CA TYR A 456 20.41 28.91 16.77
C TYR A 456 21.84 29.44 16.90
N ARG A 457 22.01 30.69 16.48
CA ARG A 457 23.18 31.49 16.84
C ARG A 457 23.11 31.85 18.32
N GLN A 458 24.26 32.21 18.88
CA GLN A 458 24.37 32.60 20.28
C GLN A 458 23.45 33.80 20.58
N ASN A 459 22.69 33.69 21.67
CA ASN A 459 21.74 34.71 22.12
C ASN A 459 20.58 35.03 21.14
N VAL A 460 20.38 34.24 20.09
CA VAL A 460 19.26 34.35 19.15
C VAL A 460 18.15 33.35 19.49
N TYR A 461 16.90 33.83 19.46
CA TYR A 461 15.69 33.02 19.64
C TYR A 461 14.71 33.09 18.46
N GLU A 462 14.92 34.00 17.51
CA GLU A 462 14.12 34.08 16.29
C GLU A 462 14.38 32.88 15.36
N ILE A 463 13.35 32.48 14.62
CA ILE A 463 13.42 31.38 13.66
C ILE A 463 14.09 31.90 12.38
N GLU A 464 15.42 31.96 12.42
CA GLU A 464 16.24 32.45 11.32
C GLU A 464 16.86 31.32 10.49
N GLY A 465 17.18 31.62 9.24
CA GLY A 465 17.84 30.69 8.32
C GLY A 465 16.86 29.77 7.59
N GLU A 466 17.20 29.43 6.34
CA GLU A 466 16.32 28.64 5.47
C GLU A 466 16.04 27.24 6.03
N GLN A 467 17.02 26.60 6.67
CA GLN A 467 16.83 25.29 7.30
C GLN A 467 15.73 25.31 8.38
N ASN A 468 15.76 26.29 9.29
CA ASN A 468 14.76 26.40 10.35
C ASN A 468 13.38 26.76 9.80
N LYS A 469 13.31 27.64 8.78
CA LYS A 469 12.04 27.96 8.11
C LYS A 469 11.44 26.75 7.41
N GLN A 470 12.26 25.96 6.71
CA GLN A 470 11.84 24.71 6.06
C GLN A 470 11.39 23.67 7.09
N LEU A 471 12.10 23.52 8.21
CA LEU A 471 11.69 22.63 9.30
C LEU A 471 10.36 23.07 9.92
N LEU A 472 10.17 24.37 10.18
CA LEU A 472 8.91 24.90 10.71
C LEU A 472 7.75 24.64 9.74
N ASN A 473 7.97 24.88 8.44
CA ASN A 473 6.97 24.61 7.40
C ASN A 473 6.60 23.12 7.37
N ARG A 474 7.59 22.22 7.31
CA ARG A 474 7.35 20.77 7.36
C ARG A 474 6.64 20.32 8.64
N LEU A 475 7.04 20.85 9.80
CA LEU A 475 6.41 20.52 11.09
C LEU A 475 4.96 20.98 11.12
N THR A 476 4.69 22.17 10.59
CA THR A 476 3.33 22.70 10.45
C THR A 476 2.48 21.78 9.59
N GLN A 477 2.98 21.37 8.42
CA GLN A 477 2.25 20.47 7.52
C GLN A 477 2.05 19.08 8.13
N TRP A 478 3.08 18.52 8.78
CA TRP A 478 2.99 17.25 9.49
C TRP A 478 1.88 17.28 10.55
N LEU A 479 1.77 18.37 11.32
CA LEU A 479 0.73 18.52 12.33
C LEU A 479 -0.67 18.76 11.74
N LYS A 480 -0.78 19.36 10.55
CA LYS A 480 -2.06 19.52 9.85
C LYS A 480 -2.62 18.18 9.39
N VAL A 481 -1.78 17.30 8.83
CA VAL A 481 -2.23 16.01 8.30
C VAL A 481 -2.34 14.89 9.34
N ASN A 482 -1.82 15.12 10.55
CA ASN A 482 -1.87 14.19 11.69
C ASN A 482 -2.63 14.81 12.88
N PRO A 483 -3.95 15.00 12.79
CA PRO A 483 -4.73 15.75 13.79
C PRO A 483 -4.77 15.10 15.18
N ASP A 484 -4.49 13.80 15.28
CA ASP A 484 -4.44 13.04 16.53
C ASP A 484 -3.06 13.11 17.23
N MET A 485 -2.11 13.86 16.68
CA MET A 485 -0.76 14.00 17.24
C MET A 485 -0.57 15.34 17.97
N GLN A 486 0.15 15.28 19.09
CA GLN A 486 0.65 16.38 19.90
C GLN A 486 2.12 16.64 19.60
N CYS A 487 2.52 17.91 19.60
CA CYS A 487 3.89 18.37 19.46
C CYS A 487 4.35 19.06 20.73
N GLN A 488 5.48 18.63 21.27
CA GLN A 488 6.19 19.33 22.32
C GLN A 488 7.50 19.88 21.76
N ILE A 489 7.72 21.19 21.94
CA ILE A 489 8.97 21.86 21.59
C ILE A 489 9.79 22.03 22.85
N ASN A 490 10.99 21.44 22.87
CA ASN A 490 11.92 21.59 23.97
C ASN A 490 13.00 22.56 23.56
N GLY A 491 12.89 23.81 24.02
CA GLY A 491 13.96 24.78 23.82
C GLY A 491 15.15 24.43 24.70
N ILE A 492 16.35 24.53 24.14
CA ILE A 492 17.62 24.24 24.78
C ILE A 492 18.47 25.51 24.72
N GLY A 493 19.15 25.81 25.82
CA GLY A 493 20.03 26.97 25.91
C GLY A 493 21.12 26.73 26.95
N ASP A 494 22.31 27.26 26.67
CA ASP A 494 23.39 27.20 27.64
C ASP A 494 23.15 28.21 28.76
N ARG A 495 23.59 27.91 30.00
CA ARG A 495 23.50 28.83 31.14
C ARG A 495 24.23 30.16 30.95
N SER A 496 25.21 30.22 30.06
CA SER A 496 25.88 31.46 29.67
C SER A 496 25.02 32.34 28.75
N GLU A 497 23.99 31.80 28.12
CA GLU A 497 23.07 32.58 27.29
C GLU A 497 21.96 33.19 28.14
N TYR A 498 21.72 34.47 27.91
CA TYR A 498 20.64 35.17 28.57
C TYR A 498 20.13 36.29 27.68
N ASN A 499 18.82 36.51 27.68
CA ASN A 499 18.22 37.61 26.97
C ASN A 499 17.23 38.35 27.88
N LYS A 500 17.15 39.67 27.74
CA LYS A 500 16.15 40.48 28.42
C LYS A 500 14.96 40.63 27.47
N PHE A 501 13.75 40.43 27.98
CA PHE A 501 12.55 40.46 27.16
C PHE A 501 12.29 41.86 26.62
N GLN A 502 12.11 41.99 25.30
CA GLN A 502 11.46 43.15 24.66
C GLN A 502 10.59 42.71 23.46
N ASP A 503 10.05 41.48 23.49
CA ASP A 503 9.25 40.95 22.39
C ASP A 503 7.75 41.04 22.68
N ALA A 504 7.12 42.07 22.14
CA ALA A 504 5.68 42.30 22.27
C ALA A 504 4.83 41.16 21.67
N SER A 505 5.33 40.49 20.63
CA SER A 505 4.60 39.40 19.95
C SER A 505 4.49 38.16 20.84
N VAL A 506 5.60 37.78 21.49
CA VAL A 506 5.62 36.65 22.44
C VAL A 506 4.81 36.97 23.69
N SER A 507 4.81 38.23 24.13
CA SER A 507 3.95 38.69 25.25
C SER A 507 2.48 38.43 24.95
N ALA A 508 2.02 38.92 23.80
CA ALA A 508 0.64 38.75 23.36
C ALA A 508 0.28 37.28 23.18
N PHE A 509 1.21 36.47 22.65
CA PHE A 509 1.01 35.02 22.54
C PHE A 509 0.85 34.36 23.91
N ILE A 510 1.72 34.63 24.87
CA ILE A 510 1.60 34.10 26.25
C ILE A 510 0.27 34.50 26.88
N ASP A 511 -0.22 35.70 26.59
CA ASP A 511 -1.50 36.17 27.13
C ASP A 511 -2.69 35.32 26.70
N THR A 512 -2.59 34.63 25.56
CA THR A 512 -3.58 33.66 25.07
C THR A 512 -3.49 32.30 25.79
N ILE A 513 -2.38 31.99 26.44
CA ILE A 513 -2.13 30.69 27.10
C ILE A 513 -2.56 30.76 28.58
N THR A 514 -3.79 30.34 28.86
CA THR A 514 -4.42 30.45 30.20
C THR A 514 -3.64 29.70 31.29
N THR A 515 -3.05 28.56 30.95
CA THR A 515 -2.24 27.75 31.89
C THR A 515 -0.92 28.40 32.24
N PHE A 516 -0.28 29.12 31.31
CA PHE A 516 1.03 29.73 31.53
C PHE A 516 0.98 30.79 32.64
N LYS A 517 -0.07 31.63 32.63
CA LYS A 517 -0.33 32.65 33.67
C LYS A 517 -0.41 32.06 35.07
N LYS A 518 -0.99 30.86 35.19
CA LYS A 518 -1.16 30.16 36.48
C LYS A 518 0.14 29.58 37.01
N TYR A 519 1.01 29.06 36.14
CA TYR A 519 2.22 28.33 36.54
C TYR A 519 3.48 29.19 36.68
N LYS A 520 3.55 30.36 36.04
CA LYS A 520 4.77 31.23 36.04
C LYS A 520 4.45 32.72 36.28
N PRO A 521 3.74 33.09 37.38
CA PRO A 521 3.32 34.47 37.62
C PRO A 521 4.48 35.45 37.82
N ASP A 522 5.62 35.01 38.38
CA ASP A 522 6.75 35.89 38.65
C ASP A 522 7.59 36.20 37.41
N LEU A 523 7.57 35.32 36.40
CA LEU A 523 8.20 35.57 35.09
C LEU A 523 7.48 36.68 34.32
N LEU A 524 6.16 36.79 34.48
CA LEU A 524 5.36 37.87 33.90
C LEU A 524 5.63 39.23 34.56
N LYS A 525 6.06 39.24 35.83
CA LYS A 525 6.37 40.48 36.58
C LYS A 525 7.74 41.05 36.25
N THR A 526 8.75 40.19 36.06
CA THR A 526 10.13 40.64 35.85
C THR A 526 10.41 41.03 34.41
N GLY A 527 9.66 40.46 33.44
CA GLY A 527 9.93 40.68 32.02
C GLY A 527 11.32 40.16 31.63
N ILE A 528 11.79 39.06 32.22
CA ILE A 528 13.05 38.46 31.82
C ILE A 528 12.86 36.96 31.65
N MET A 529 13.02 36.49 30.41
CA MET A 529 12.92 35.09 30.04
C MET A 529 14.25 34.57 29.53
N ARG A 530 14.59 33.37 29.98
CA ARG A 530 15.75 32.67 29.46
C ARG A 530 15.54 32.28 27.99
N ILE A 531 16.64 32.20 27.26
CA ILE A 531 16.62 32.03 25.82
C ILE A 531 15.97 30.72 25.38
N GLU A 532 16.17 29.65 26.14
CA GLU A 532 15.58 28.36 25.82
C GLU A 532 14.05 28.40 25.84
N LEU A 533 13.46 29.17 26.76
CA LEU A 533 12.02 29.34 26.82
C LEU A 533 11.52 30.17 25.62
N LEU A 534 12.22 31.26 25.27
CA LEU A 534 11.87 32.09 24.12
C LEU A 534 11.91 31.30 22.80
N ARG A 535 12.95 30.46 22.59
CA ARG A 535 13.05 29.57 21.42
C ARG A 535 11.83 28.67 21.30
N SER A 536 11.42 28.03 22.41
CA SER A 536 10.23 27.18 22.41
C SER A 536 8.95 27.97 22.10
N LEU A 537 8.77 29.14 22.71
CA LEU A 537 7.56 29.95 22.57
C LEU A 537 7.41 30.53 21.16
N LYS A 538 8.51 30.95 20.50
CA LYS A 538 8.46 31.43 19.12
C LYS A 538 7.99 30.36 18.14
N ILE A 539 8.48 29.13 18.27
CA ILE A 539 8.03 28.02 17.43
C ILE A 539 6.55 27.73 17.69
N LEU A 540 6.12 27.69 18.95
CA LEU A 540 4.72 27.48 19.30
C LEU A 540 3.80 28.58 18.75
N GLN A 541 4.25 29.82 18.83
CA GLN A 541 3.54 30.97 18.27
C GLN A 541 3.32 30.78 16.77
N SER A 542 4.37 30.48 16.01
CA SER A 542 4.25 30.27 14.57
C SER A 542 3.37 29.06 14.21
N LEU A 543 3.42 27.98 14.99
CA LEU A 543 2.52 26.83 14.81
C LEU A 543 1.05 27.21 15.06
N ALA A 544 0.76 27.97 16.12
CA ALA A 544 -0.59 28.43 16.45
C ALA A 544 -1.13 29.42 15.40
N GLU A 545 -0.31 30.38 14.96
CA GLU A 545 -0.63 31.32 13.88
C GLU A 545 -0.92 30.59 12.55
N SER A 546 -0.32 29.41 12.35
CA SER A 546 -0.56 28.54 11.20
C SER A 546 -1.80 27.64 11.33
N GLY A 547 -2.58 27.79 12.41
CA GLY A 547 -3.84 27.09 12.65
C GLY A 547 -3.73 25.78 13.43
N ILE A 548 -2.58 25.47 14.05
CA ILE A 548 -2.47 24.30 14.94
C ILE A 548 -3.12 24.62 16.29
N ALA A 549 -4.05 23.77 16.72
CA ALA A 549 -4.79 23.97 17.96
C ALA A 549 -3.88 23.95 19.21
N PHE A 550 -4.15 24.86 20.15
CA PHE A 550 -3.30 25.06 21.34
C PHE A 550 -3.15 23.82 22.22
N GLU A 551 -4.20 23.02 22.36
CA GLU A 551 -4.18 21.77 23.12
C GLU A 551 -3.29 20.69 22.49
N ARG A 552 -2.85 20.91 21.24
CA ARG A 552 -1.97 20.00 20.50
C ARG A 552 -0.49 20.39 20.60
N ILE A 553 -0.17 21.56 21.13
CA ILE A 553 1.20 22.05 21.18
C ILE A 553 1.61 22.41 22.60
N SER A 554 2.87 22.14 22.96
CA SER A 554 3.39 22.45 24.29
C SER A 554 4.88 22.81 24.23
N GLY A 555 5.35 23.59 25.21
CA GLY A 555 6.72 24.09 25.26
C GLY A 555 7.40 23.77 26.57
N THR A 556 8.67 23.36 26.50
CA THR A 556 9.52 23.22 27.68
C THR A 556 10.86 23.94 27.47
N ALA A 557 11.53 24.21 28.59
CA ALA A 557 12.81 24.91 28.64
C ALA A 557 13.85 24.02 29.35
N ILE A 558 14.95 23.73 28.66
CA ILE A 558 16.03 22.86 29.15
C ILE A 558 17.34 23.67 29.23
N PRO A 559 17.66 24.21 30.41
CA PRO A 559 18.92 24.92 30.62
C PRO A 559 20.08 23.94 30.85
N LEU A 560 21.09 23.96 29.97
CA LEU A 560 22.27 23.10 30.07
C LEU A 560 23.53 23.89 30.45
N LYS A 561 24.53 23.21 31.02
CA LYS A 561 25.84 23.81 31.34
C LYS A 561 26.90 23.09 30.53
N SER A 562 27.48 23.81 29.57
CA SER A 562 28.50 23.27 28.67
C SER A 562 29.89 23.29 29.32
N LYS A 563 30.73 22.32 28.97
CA LYS A 563 32.14 22.24 29.40
C LYS A 563 33.09 22.86 28.38
N ASN A 564 32.67 22.98 27.12
CA ASN A 564 33.46 23.54 26.04
C ASN A 564 32.57 24.27 25.02
N ASN A 565 33.20 24.92 24.04
CA ASN A 565 32.50 25.72 23.03
C ASN A 565 31.67 24.88 22.04
N GLU A 566 32.07 23.63 21.78
CA GLU A 566 31.33 22.71 20.90
C GLU A 566 30.00 22.28 21.54
N GLU A 567 30.04 21.91 22.81
CA GLU A 567 28.87 21.58 23.61
C GLU A 567 27.96 22.81 23.78
N GLN A 568 28.56 24.00 23.96
CA GLN A 568 27.81 25.26 23.99
C GLN A 568 27.11 25.52 22.65
N ALA A 569 27.72 25.15 21.53
CA ALA A 569 27.09 25.25 20.22
C ALA A 569 25.97 24.23 20.03
N ALA A 570 26.17 22.99 20.46
CA ALA A 570 25.17 21.93 20.40
C ALA A 570 23.93 22.25 21.26
N ASN A 571 24.13 22.95 22.38
CA ASN A 571 23.08 23.36 23.32
C ASN A 571 22.26 24.58 22.84
N ARG A 572 22.53 25.14 21.65
CA ARG A 572 21.72 26.20 21.03
C ARG A 572 20.71 25.62 20.06
N ALA A 573 19.67 25.00 20.60
CA ALA A 573 18.71 24.25 19.80
C ALA A 573 17.29 24.32 20.33
N ALA A 574 16.34 23.84 19.54
CA ALA A 574 15.06 23.36 20.04
C ALA A 574 14.75 22.00 19.40
N THR A 575 14.37 21.02 20.21
CA THR A 575 14.03 19.66 19.73
C THR A 575 12.53 19.45 19.71
N ILE A 576 12.10 18.50 18.89
CA ILE A 576 10.70 18.17 18.67
C ILE A 576 10.40 16.84 19.39
N THR A 577 9.22 16.73 19.98
CA THR A 577 8.73 15.46 20.53
C THR A 577 7.28 15.29 20.12
N LEU A 578 6.99 14.20 19.40
CA LEU A 578 5.66 13.90 18.88
C LEU A 578 5.04 12.79 19.70
N THR A 579 3.82 12.99 20.17
CA THR A 579 3.09 11.99 20.97
C THR A 579 1.65 11.90 20.50
N ARG A 580 1.04 10.71 20.59
CA ARG A 580 -0.36 10.54 20.20
C ARG A 580 -1.29 11.02 21.31
N LEU A 581 -2.32 11.78 20.95
CA LEU A 581 -3.42 12.11 21.86
C LEU A 581 -4.07 10.80 22.33
N LYS A 582 -4.22 10.62 23.66
CA LYS A 582 -5.06 9.55 24.19
C LYS A 582 -6.49 9.79 23.70
N ASN A 583 -6.98 8.94 22.79
CA ASN A 583 -8.27 9.00 22.10
C ASN A 583 -9.34 9.80 22.86
N ARG A 584 -9.70 10.99 22.35
CA ARG A 584 -10.94 11.66 22.73
C ARG A 584 -12.04 11.26 21.75
N LEU A 585 -12.69 10.16 22.10
CA LEU A 585 -14.15 9.92 22.11
C LEU A 585 -14.43 8.45 21.78
N PRO A 586 -15.01 7.68 22.72
CA PRO A 586 -15.54 6.38 22.38
C PRO A 586 -16.79 6.53 21.48
N LEU A 587 -16.94 5.63 20.51
CA LEU A 587 -18.03 5.55 19.51
C LEU A 587 -19.46 5.84 20.01
N ARG A 588 -19.72 5.59 21.30
CA ARG A 588 -20.98 5.81 22.03
C ARG A 588 -21.42 7.28 22.14
N ASP A 589 -20.51 8.23 21.92
CA ASP A 589 -20.78 9.66 22.06
C ASP A 589 -21.12 10.37 20.75
N ILE A 590 -21.07 9.67 19.61
CA ILE A 590 -21.46 10.22 18.31
C ILE A 590 -22.97 10.04 18.13
N ARG A 591 -23.72 11.14 18.19
CA ARG A 591 -25.19 11.18 18.08
C ARG A 591 -25.75 10.49 16.82
N ILE A 592 -24.94 10.36 15.77
CA ILE A 592 -25.30 9.71 14.49
C ILE A 592 -25.58 8.20 14.67
N PHE A 593 -24.98 7.55 15.66
CA PHE A 593 -25.15 6.10 15.91
C PHE A 593 -26.23 5.76 16.96
N ARG A 594 -27.06 6.73 17.37
CA ARG A 594 -28.12 6.54 18.38
C ARG A 594 -29.52 6.29 17.78
N LYS A 595 -29.63 6.08 16.47
CA LYS A 595 -30.91 5.77 15.81
C LYS A 595 -30.84 4.47 15.04
#